data_AF-A0A3A6Q680-F1
#
_entry.id   AF-A0A3A6Q680-F1
#
_cell.length_a   1.000
_cell.length_b   1.000
_cell.length_c   1.000
_cell.angle_alpha   90.00
_cell.angle_beta   90.00
_cell.angle_gamma   90.00
#
_symmetry.space_group_name_H-M   'P 1'
#
loop_
_entity.id
_entity.type
_entity.pdbx_description
1 polymer ?
#
loop_
_entity_poly.entity_id
_entity_poly.type
_entity_poly.pdbx_seq_one_letter_code
_entity_poly.pdbx_strand_id
1 'polypeptide(L)'
;MVRIKDDGGTHTKCLLDPFDEEASQLEAAARDIDWEREIAIQLMVRCGLRVDEIDYPTLDRLRWSSSGDCWLLEVQGKNTKGGGKKTRDAWVPEEVAENIQRFSSERNRDATESTVSVATSSVRRWVKEATEQLADDGHSDRWRSVSSHDLRRSWATYHIVERGVDVRTMMSIGGWSDYSAIEPYLGEATENKIGQSMAD
;
A
#
# COMPACT_ATOMS: atom_id res chain seq x y z
N MET A 1 -16.22 5.33 -3.43
CA MET A 1 -15.82 6.74 -3.33
C MET A 1 -14.99 6.96 -2.08
N VAL A 2 -13.75 7.45 -2.26
CA VAL A 2 -12.80 7.84 -1.23
C VAL A 2 -13.51 8.42 -0.01
N ARG A 3 -13.33 7.77 1.13
CA ARG A 3 -13.95 8.16 2.40
C ARG A 3 -13.01 9.09 3.16
N ILE A 4 -13.53 10.22 3.61
CA ILE A 4 -12.82 11.09 4.57
C ILE A 4 -13.00 10.45 5.95
N LYS A 5 -11.88 10.08 6.58
CA LYS A 5 -11.85 9.50 7.93
C LYS A 5 -11.76 10.59 9.00
N ASP A 6 -11.00 11.64 8.74
CA ASP A 6 -10.75 12.74 9.68
C ASP A 6 -10.23 13.95 8.91
N ASP A 7 -10.91 15.08 9.02
CA ASP A 7 -10.56 16.37 8.43
C ASP A 7 -10.31 17.46 9.48
N GLY A 8 -10.36 17.12 10.77
CA GLY A 8 -10.14 18.05 11.89
C GLY A 8 -8.66 18.30 12.21
N GLY A 9 -7.76 17.53 11.62
CA GLY A 9 -6.30 17.65 11.79
C GLY A 9 -5.61 18.53 10.76
N THR A 10 -4.27 18.63 10.85
CA THR A 10 -3.44 19.39 9.89
C THR A 10 -3.55 18.86 8.44
N HIS A 11 -3.90 17.58 8.28
CA HIS A 11 -4.10 16.93 6.99
C HIS A 11 -5.35 16.05 7.05
N THR A 12 -6.18 16.15 6.02
CA THR A 12 -7.29 15.23 5.79
C THR A 12 -6.75 13.80 5.68
N LYS A 13 -7.36 12.87 6.42
CA LYS A 13 -7.08 11.44 6.37
C LYS A 13 -8.15 10.78 5.51
N CYS A 14 -7.72 10.01 4.53
CA CYS A 14 -8.61 9.33 3.59
C CYS A 14 -8.50 7.81 3.74
N LEU A 15 -9.54 7.12 3.26
CA LEU A 15 -9.58 5.69 3.02
C LEU A 15 -10.07 5.46 1.59
N LEU A 16 -9.41 4.56 0.87
CA LEU A 16 -9.94 4.02 -0.38
C LEU A 16 -11.08 3.06 -0.08
N ASP A 17 -12.27 3.34 -0.61
CA ASP A 17 -13.52 2.63 -0.30
C ASP A 17 -14.55 2.81 -1.44
N PRO A 18 -14.89 1.78 -2.25
CA PRO A 18 -14.44 0.40 -2.12
C PRO A 18 -12.95 0.23 -2.41
N PHE A 19 -12.24 -0.42 -1.49
CA PHE A 19 -10.78 -0.49 -1.51
C PHE A 19 -10.21 -1.06 -2.81
N ASP A 20 -10.72 -2.21 -3.26
CA ASP A 20 -10.17 -2.90 -4.43
C ASP A 20 -10.37 -2.10 -5.72
N GLU A 21 -11.54 -1.49 -5.88
CA GLU A 21 -11.88 -0.66 -7.05
C GLU A 21 -11.00 0.59 -7.12
N GLU A 22 -10.91 1.33 -6.02
CA GLU A 22 -10.16 2.59 -5.97
C GLU A 22 -8.64 2.36 -6.01
N ALA A 23 -8.16 1.28 -5.40
CA ALA A 23 -6.77 0.88 -5.55
C ALA A 23 -6.45 0.56 -7.02
N SER A 24 -7.31 -0.18 -7.73
CA SER A 24 -7.13 -0.48 -9.15
C SER A 24 -7.20 0.77 -10.04
N GLN A 25 -8.09 1.73 -9.73
CA GLN A 25 -8.13 3.02 -10.44
C GLN A 25 -6.83 3.80 -10.28
N LEU A 26 -6.28 3.85 -9.06
CA LEU A 26 -5.03 4.53 -8.78
C LEU A 26 -3.82 3.86 -9.46
N GLU A 27 -3.78 2.53 -9.47
CA GLU A 27 -2.77 1.76 -10.18
C GLU A 27 -2.80 2.02 -11.68
N ALA A 28 -4.00 2.04 -12.28
CA ALA A 28 -4.20 2.33 -13.70
C ALA A 28 -3.74 3.75 -14.06
N ALA A 29 -4.15 4.76 -13.28
CA ALA A 29 -3.73 6.15 -13.51
C ALA A 29 -2.20 6.31 -13.45
N ALA A 30 -1.52 5.61 -12.53
CA ALA A 30 -0.07 5.61 -12.51
C ALA A 30 0.56 4.87 -13.69
N ARG A 31 -0.03 3.74 -14.09
CA ARG A 31 0.42 2.94 -15.23
C ARG A 31 0.35 3.70 -16.55
N ASP A 32 -0.68 4.52 -16.75
CA ASP A 32 -0.83 5.34 -17.95
C ASP A 32 0.39 6.25 -18.20
N ILE A 33 1.13 6.60 -17.15
CA ILE A 33 2.35 7.39 -17.24
C ILE A 33 3.61 6.52 -17.34
N ASP A 34 3.82 5.55 -16.44
CA ASP A 34 4.91 4.58 -16.54
C ASP A 34 4.67 3.36 -15.62
N TRP A 35 5.19 2.19 -16.01
CA TRP A 35 5.07 0.94 -15.25
C TRP A 35 5.77 1.00 -13.87
N GLU A 36 6.93 1.66 -13.75
CA GLU A 36 7.62 1.80 -12.47
C GLU A 36 6.74 2.56 -11.44
N ARG A 37 5.88 3.47 -11.91
CA ARG A 37 4.91 4.18 -11.07
C ARG A 37 3.79 3.26 -10.59
N GLU A 38 3.25 2.41 -11.47
CA GLU A 38 2.28 1.37 -11.09
C GLU A 38 2.83 0.49 -9.97
N ILE A 39 4.07 -0.03 -10.14
CA ILE A 39 4.73 -0.86 -9.14
C ILE A 39 4.90 -0.10 -7.81
N ALA A 40 5.32 1.17 -7.86
CA ALA A 40 5.43 1.99 -6.65
C ALA A 40 4.09 2.12 -5.91
N ILE A 41 2.99 2.32 -6.64
CA ILE A 41 1.64 2.39 -6.06
C ILE A 41 1.22 1.03 -5.49
N GLN A 42 1.39 -0.08 -6.23
CA GLN A 42 1.05 -1.43 -5.77
C GLN A 42 1.79 -1.79 -4.48
N LEU A 43 3.07 -1.47 -4.38
CA LEU A 43 3.85 -1.69 -3.15
C LEU A 43 3.25 -0.93 -1.95
N MET A 44 2.71 0.27 -2.13
CA MET A 44 2.08 1.04 -1.04
C MET A 44 0.65 0.58 -0.75
N VAL A 45 -0.20 0.47 -1.78
CA VAL A 45 -1.65 0.24 -1.63
C VAL A 45 -1.99 -1.23 -1.45
N ARG A 46 -1.25 -2.17 -2.08
CA ARG A 46 -1.51 -3.61 -1.99
C ARG A 46 -0.63 -4.35 -0.99
N CYS A 47 0.59 -3.86 -0.74
CA CYS A 47 1.55 -4.49 0.17
C CYS A 47 1.81 -3.68 1.46
N GLY A 48 1.18 -2.50 1.57
CA GLY A 48 1.26 -1.66 2.75
C GLY A 48 2.63 -1.03 3.01
N LEU A 49 3.53 -0.91 2.02
CA LEU A 49 4.83 -0.24 2.24
C LEU A 49 4.66 1.25 2.54
N ARG A 50 5.59 1.80 3.32
CA ARG A 50 5.73 3.26 3.48
C ARG A 50 6.43 3.84 2.27
N VAL A 51 6.15 5.09 1.96
CA VAL A 51 6.77 5.78 0.82
C VAL A 51 8.30 5.86 0.90
N ASP A 52 8.88 5.85 2.10
CA ASP A 52 10.33 5.83 2.33
C ASP A 52 10.93 4.42 2.44
N GLU A 53 10.13 3.39 2.17
CA GLU A 53 10.55 2.00 2.01
C GLU A 53 10.65 1.60 0.53
N ILE A 54 10.12 2.41 -0.41
CA ILE A 54 9.91 2.02 -1.82
C ILE A 54 11.20 1.85 -2.63
N ASP A 55 12.28 2.53 -2.25
CA ASP A 55 13.56 2.46 -2.95
C ASP A 55 14.43 1.26 -2.55
N TYR A 56 13.98 0.46 -1.59
CA TYR A 56 14.74 -0.66 -1.03
C TYR A 56 14.50 -2.03 -1.71
N PRO A 57 13.25 -2.44 -2.01
CA PRO A 57 12.98 -3.76 -2.56
C PRO A 57 13.69 -4.02 -3.89
N THR A 58 14.20 -5.23 -4.03
CA THR A 58 14.89 -5.76 -5.21
C THR A 58 14.20 -7.07 -5.62
N LEU A 59 14.39 -7.53 -6.85
CA LEU A 59 13.73 -8.76 -7.31
C LEU A 59 14.21 -9.99 -6.53
N ASP A 60 15.50 -10.08 -6.20
CA ASP A 60 16.09 -11.19 -5.43
C ASP A 60 15.59 -11.29 -3.98
N ARG A 61 14.94 -10.24 -3.48
CA ARG A 61 14.27 -10.17 -2.17
C ARG A 61 12.81 -10.61 -2.20
N LEU A 62 12.22 -10.79 -3.38
CA LEU A 62 10.89 -11.35 -3.54
C LEU A 62 10.99 -12.88 -3.52
N ARG A 63 10.33 -13.52 -2.55
CA ARG A 63 10.40 -14.96 -2.37
C ARG A 63 9.03 -15.60 -2.19
N TRP A 64 8.89 -16.81 -2.73
CA TRP A 64 7.76 -17.68 -2.43
C TRP A 64 8.00 -18.43 -1.12
N SER A 65 6.99 -18.45 -0.26
CA SER A 65 7.00 -19.18 1.00
C SER A 65 6.12 -20.44 0.88
N SER A 66 6.73 -21.59 0.61
CA SER A 66 5.98 -22.85 0.48
C SER A 66 5.25 -23.29 1.76
N SER A 67 5.73 -22.85 2.94
CA SER A 67 5.05 -23.12 4.21
C SER A 67 3.80 -22.26 4.43
N GLY A 68 3.75 -21.08 3.79
CA GLY A 68 2.66 -20.12 3.94
C GLY A 68 1.78 -19.98 2.69
N ASP A 69 2.14 -20.67 1.60
CA ASP A 69 1.51 -20.57 0.29
C ASP A 69 1.34 -19.12 -0.17
N CYS A 70 2.40 -18.32 -0.01
CA CYS A 70 2.33 -16.88 -0.24
C CYS A 70 3.67 -16.26 -0.65
N TRP A 71 3.58 -15.10 -1.33
CA TRP A 71 4.73 -14.27 -1.64
C TRP A 71 5.08 -13.34 -0.47
N LEU A 72 6.38 -13.23 -0.22
CA LEU A 72 6.96 -12.34 0.76
C LEU A 72 8.06 -11.49 0.13
N LEU A 73 8.09 -10.21 0.49
CA LEU A 73 9.09 -9.27 0.02
C LEU A 73 9.84 -8.68 1.22
N GLU A 74 11.17 -8.81 1.21
CA GLU A 74 12.00 -8.18 2.23
C GLU A 74 11.97 -6.66 2.09
N VAL A 75 11.67 -5.96 3.17
CA VAL A 75 11.58 -4.49 3.24
C VAL A 75 12.37 -3.97 4.43
N GLN A 76 13.14 -2.90 4.22
CA GLN A 76 13.80 -2.15 5.30
C GLN A 76 13.20 -0.77 5.49
N GLY A 77 12.60 -0.55 6.66
CA GLY A 77 12.04 0.74 7.05
C GLY A 77 12.80 1.39 8.21
N LYS A 78 12.53 2.68 8.43
CA LYS A 78 13.03 3.39 9.62
C LYS A 78 12.52 2.72 10.89
N ASN A 79 13.39 2.60 11.88
CA ASN A 79 13.01 2.16 13.22
C ASN A 79 12.45 3.35 14.02
N THR A 80 11.16 3.34 14.30
CA THR A 80 10.46 4.39 15.04
C THR A 80 10.85 4.45 16.53
N LYS A 81 11.55 3.43 17.05
CA LYS A 81 12.07 3.38 18.43
C LYS A 81 13.56 3.79 18.53
N GLY A 82 14.16 4.25 17.44
CA GLY A 82 15.58 4.60 17.36
C GLY A 82 16.50 3.44 16.99
N GLY A 83 17.68 3.74 16.44
CA GLY A 83 18.64 2.75 15.92
C GLY A 83 18.62 2.60 14.40
N GLY A 84 19.26 1.53 13.90
CA GLY A 84 19.34 1.22 12.47
C GLY A 84 17.98 0.87 11.84
N LYS A 85 17.93 0.78 10.50
CA LYS A 85 16.74 0.31 9.77
C LYS A 85 16.34 -1.09 10.27
N LYS A 86 15.04 -1.35 10.28
CA LYS A 86 14.48 -2.65 10.66
C LYS A 86 13.97 -3.38 9.42
N THR A 87 14.37 -4.63 9.27
CA THR A 87 13.89 -5.52 8.21
C THR A 87 12.57 -6.20 8.62
N ARG A 88 11.67 -6.37 7.66
CA ARG A 88 10.45 -7.19 7.76
C ARG A 88 10.17 -7.88 6.42
N ASP A 89 9.43 -8.98 6.46
CA ASP A 89 8.84 -9.58 5.27
C ASP A 89 7.41 -9.05 5.11
N ALA A 90 7.17 -8.28 4.05
CA ALA A 90 5.84 -7.83 3.65
C ALA A 90 5.13 -8.94 2.89
N TRP A 91 3.84 -9.17 3.16
CA TRP A 91 3.01 -9.99 2.29
C TRP A 91 2.76 -9.29 0.96
N VAL A 92 2.85 -10.03 -0.12
CA VAL A 92 2.62 -9.54 -1.49
C VAL A 92 1.52 -10.40 -2.14
N PRO A 93 0.46 -9.79 -2.69
CA PRO A 93 -0.50 -10.54 -3.51
C PRO A 93 0.19 -11.16 -4.73
N GLU A 94 -0.29 -12.32 -5.17
CA GLU A 94 0.28 -13.06 -6.30
C GLU A 94 0.38 -12.19 -7.57
N GLU A 95 -0.68 -11.47 -7.93
CA GLU A 95 -0.70 -10.59 -9.10
C GLU A 95 0.37 -9.50 -9.04
N VAL A 96 0.67 -8.95 -7.85
CA VAL A 96 1.72 -7.95 -7.65
C VAL A 96 3.10 -8.59 -7.77
N ALA A 97 3.29 -9.79 -7.23
CA ALA A 97 4.54 -10.53 -7.34
C ALA A 97 4.87 -10.87 -8.80
N GLU A 98 3.87 -11.35 -9.55
CA GLU A 98 3.98 -11.61 -10.99
C GLU A 98 4.28 -10.32 -11.77
N ASN A 99 3.62 -9.21 -11.43
CA ASN A 99 3.85 -7.92 -12.09
C ASN A 99 5.28 -7.41 -11.87
N ILE A 100 5.83 -7.55 -10.65
CA ILE A 100 7.23 -7.19 -10.33
C ILE A 100 8.21 -8.04 -11.17
N GLN A 101 7.99 -9.35 -11.23
CA GLN A 101 8.84 -10.26 -12.01
C GLN A 101 8.81 -9.91 -13.50
N ARG A 102 7.60 -9.68 -14.05
CA ARG A 102 7.41 -9.29 -15.45
C ARG A 102 8.05 -7.94 -15.76
N PHE A 103 7.83 -6.93 -14.91
CA PHE A 103 8.46 -5.61 -15.04
C PHE A 103 9.98 -5.73 -15.09
N SER A 104 10.58 -6.48 -14.16
CA SER A 104 12.03 -6.67 -14.10
C SER A 104 12.56 -7.37 -15.36
N SER A 105 11.89 -8.43 -15.80
CA SER A 105 12.25 -9.19 -17.00
C SER A 105 12.15 -8.33 -18.27
N GLU A 106 11.05 -7.61 -18.47
CA GLU A 106 10.83 -6.81 -19.68
C GLU A 106 11.71 -5.56 -19.74
N ARG A 107 12.07 -5.01 -18.59
CA ARG A 107 13.02 -3.88 -18.49
C ARG A 107 14.49 -4.34 -18.41
N ASN A 108 14.75 -5.65 -18.45
CA ASN A 108 16.07 -6.27 -18.37
C ASN A 108 16.90 -5.77 -17.17
N ARG A 109 16.24 -5.66 -16.00
CA ARG A 109 16.85 -5.18 -14.75
C ARG A 109 17.61 -6.30 -14.05
N ASP A 110 18.71 -5.94 -13.39
CA ASP A 110 19.43 -6.89 -12.55
C ASP A 110 18.59 -7.23 -11.30
N ALA A 111 18.67 -8.48 -10.83
CA ALA A 111 17.84 -8.91 -9.71
C ALA A 111 18.16 -8.17 -8.39
N THR A 112 19.36 -7.61 -8.28
CA THR A 112 19.85 -6.83 -7.12
C THR A 112 19.57 -5.33 -7.25
N GLU A 113 19.08 -4.87 -8.41
CA GLU A 113 18.65 -3.48 -8.60
C GLU A 113 17.30 -3.24 -7.93
N SER A 114 17.16 -2.06 -7.34
CA SER A 114 15.90 -1.64 -6.72
C SER A 114 14.78 -1.68 -7.76
N THR A 115 13.62 -2.23 -7.42
CA THR A 115 12.48 -2.30 -8.35
C THR A 115 11.97 -0.89 -8.69
N VAL A 116 12.02 0.03 -7.73
CA VAL A 116 11.66 1.44 -7.92
C VAL A 116 12.83 2.32 -7.50
N SER A 117 13.56 2.85 -8.47
CA SER A 117 14.88 3.47 -8.30
C SER A 117 14.85 5.00 -8.24
N VAL A 118 13.87 5.57 -7.52
CA VAL A 118 13.68 7.03 -7.40
C VAL A 118 13.61 7.50 -5.95
N ALA A 119 13.90 8.79 -5.73
CA ALA A 119 13.79 9.39 -4.41
C ALA A 119 12.35 9.37 -3.87
N THR A 120 12.20 9.33 -2.54
CA THR A 120 10.90 9.39 -1.84
C THR A 120 10.03 10.56 -2.29
N SER A 121 10.61 11.74 -2.59
CA SER A 121 9.88 12.90 -3.09
C SER A 121 9.26 12.67 -4.47
N SER A 122 9.93 11.90 -5.34
CA SER A 122 9.39 11.50 -6.64
C SER A 122 8.19 10.59 -6.48
N VAL A 123 8.26 9.58 -5.59
CA VAL A 123 7.13 8.69 -5.33
C VAL A 123 5.93 9.46 -4.75
N ARG A 124 6.15 10.38 -3.81
CA ARG A 124 5.08 11.25 -3.29
C ARG A 124 4.43 12.08 -4.39
N ARG A 125 5.23 12.61 -5.32
CA ARG A 125 4.73 13.35 -6.48
C ARG A 125 3.93 12.44 -7.41
N TRP A 126 4.36 11.20 -7.66
CA TRP A 126 3.61 10.24 -8.49
C TRP A 126 2.24 9.92 -7.91
N VAL A 127 2.14 9.71 -6.59
CA VAL A 127 0.85 9.56 -5.92
C VAL A 127 -0.01 10.79 -6.13
N LYS A 128 0.54 11.98 -5.89
CA LYS A 128 -0.20 13.24 -6.07
C LYS A 128 -0.72 13.39 -7.51
N GLU A 129 0.13 13.20 -8.51
CA GLU A 129 -0.23 13.29 -9.93
C GLU A 129 -1.35 12.30 -10.28
N ALA A 130 -1.24 11.03 -9.86
CA ALA A 130 -2.27 10.03 -10.13
C ALA A 130 -3.60 10.37 -9.43
N THR A 131 -3.57 10.87 -8.19
CA THR A 131 -4.79 11.28 -7.48
C THR A 131 -5.42 12.55 -8.05
N GLU A 132 -4.61 13.49 -8.56
CA GLU A 132 -5.11 14.69 -9.23
C GLU A 132 -5.78 14.33 -10.55
N GLN A 133 -5.16 13.43 -11.32
CA GLN A 133 -5.75 12.89 -12.55
C GLN A 133 -7.11 12.23 -12.29
N LEU A 134 -7.24 11.35 -11.29
CA LEU A 134 -8.53 10.73 -10.96
C LEU A 134 -9.60 11.74 -10.56
N ALA A 135 -9.21 12.84 -9.89
CA ALA A 135 -10.14 13.92 -9.61
C ALA A 135 -10.56 14.67 -10.88
N ASP A 136 -9.60 14.97 -11.77
CA ASP A 136 -9.83 15.65 -13.06
C ASP A 136 -10.69 14.80 -14.02
N ASP A 137 -10.56 13.48 -13.97
CA ASP A 137 -11.33 12.51 -14.76
C ASP A 137 -12.75 12.28 -14.21
N GLY A 138 -13.14 12.97 -13.13
CA GLY A 138 -14.50 13.01 -12.62
C GLY A 138 -14.87 11.92 -11.62
N HIS A 139 -13.90 11.18 -11.06
CA HIS A 139 -14.19 10.15 -10.05
C HIS A 139 -14.72 10.78 -8.74
N SER A 140 -13.96 11.70 -8.14
CA SER A 140 -14.35 12.48 -6.94
C SER A 140 -13.27 13.50 -6.59
N ASP A 141 -13.65 14.73 -6.21
CA ASP A 141 -12.69 15.73 -5.71
C ASP A 141 -11.95 15.28 -4.45
N ARG A 142 -12.48 14.29 -3.72
CA ARG A 142 -11.84 13.72 -2.53
C ARG A 142 -10.50 13.06 -2.84
N TRP A 143 -10.27 12.62 -4.08
CA TRP A 143 -8.97 12.10 -4.51
C TRP A 143 -7.84 13.09 -4.27
N ARG A 144 -8.09 14.40 -4.40
CA ARG A 144 -7.07 15.44 -4.15
C ARG A 144 -6.56 15.49 -2.71
N SER A 145 -7.30 14.88 -1.77
CA SER A 145 -6.89 14.77 -0.37
C SER A 145 -6.08 13.51 -0.07
N VAL A 146 -6.02 12.54 -0.98
CA VAL A 146 -5.33 11.27 -0.78
C VAL A 146 -3.82 11.47 -0.83
N SER A 147 -3.12 10.97 0.18
CA SER A 147 -1.67 10.99 0.26
C SER A 147 -1.06 9.58 0.24
N SER A 148 0.25 9.48 0.03
CA SER A 148 0.98 8.20 0.14
C SER A 148 0.77 7.48 1.49
N HIS A 149 0.54 8.22 2.58
CA HIS A 149 0.28 7.63 3.89
C HIS A 149 -1.14 7.03 3.96
N ASP A 150 -2.08 7.57 3.19
CA ASP A 150 -3.44 7.05 3.11
C ASP A 150 -3.49 5.70 2.39
N LEU A 151 -2.57 5.42 1.46
CA LEU A 151 -2.51 4.12 0.79
C LEU A 151 -2.24 2.98 1.79
N ARG A 152 -1.20 3.14 2.62
CA ARG A 152 -0.90 2.20 3.70
C ARG A 152 -2.02 2.14 4.74
N ARG A 153 -2.69 3.27 5.01
CA ARG A 153 -3.83 3.32 5.95
C ARG A 153 -5.03 2.55 5.41
N SER A 154 -5.33 2.70 4.13
CA SER A 154 -6.41 2.00 3.43
C SER A 154 -6.14 0.51 3.39
N TRP A 155 -4.91 0.11 3.03
CA TRP A 155 -4.47 -1.29 3.07
C TRP A 155 -4.69 -1.93 4.45
N ALA A 156 -4.19 -1.29 5.51
CA ALA A 156 -4.31 -1.83 6.86
C ALA A 156 -5.78 -1.93 7.31
N THR A 157 -6.57 -0.88 7.05
CA THR A 157 -7.99 -0.83 7.41
C THR A 157 -8.77 -1.91 6.66
N TYR A 158 -8.59 -2.05 5.35
CA TYR A 158 -9.25 -3.07 4.54
C TYR A 158 -8.95 -4.49 5.03
N HIS A 159 -7.68 -4.82 5.25
CA HIS A 159 -7.33 -6.17 5.69
C HIS A 159 -7.86 -6.49 7.09
N ILE A 160 -7.79 -5.54 8.03
CA ILE A 160 -8.26 -5.75 9.41
C ILE A 160 -9.79 -5.79 9.48
N VAL A 161 -10.45 -4.78 8.91
CA VAL A 161 -11.87 -4.52 9.11
C VAL A 161 -12.72 -5.30 8.11
N GLU A 162 -12.42 -5.17 6.81
CA GLU A 162 -13.21 -5.80 5.76
C GLU A 162 -12.92 -7.29 5.71
N ARG A 163 -11.65 -7.66 5.55
CA ARG A 163 -11.23 -9.06 5.43
C ARG A 163 -11.13 -9.81 6.76
N GLY A 164 -11.21 -9.12 7.90
CA GLY A 164 -11.15 -9.75 9.22
C GLY A 164 -9.81 -10.41 9.54
N VAL A 165 -8.71 -9.95 8.94
CA VAL A 165 -7.36 -10.48 9.23
C VAL A 165 -7.00 -10.13 10.68
N ASP A 166 -6.51 -11.12 11.42
CA ASP A 166 -6.17 -10.93 12.82
C ASP A 166 -5.03 -9.91 13.00
N VAL A 167 -5.11 -9.17 14.11
CA VAL A 167 -4.18 -8.07 14.40
C VAL A 167 -2.73 -8.55 14.51
N ARG A 168 -2.46 -9.76 15.00
CA ARG A 168 -1.08 -10.26 15.15
C ARG A 168 -0.44 -10.55 13.80
N THR A 169 -1.20 -11.15 12.88
CA THR A 169 -0.78 -11.31 11.48
C THR A 169 -0.48 -9.96 10.86
N MET A 170 -1.39 -8.99 10.97
CA MET A 170 -1.19 -7.65 10.43
C MET A 170 0.03 -6.95 11.03
N MET A 171 0.24 -7.06 12.34
CA MET A 171 1.43 -6.54 13.03
C MET A 171 2.73 -7.12 12.46
N SER A 172 2.77 -8.42 12.20
CA SER A 172 3.91 -9.12 11.60
C SER A 172 4.24 -8.58 10.21
N ILE A 173 3.26 -8.61 9.30
CA ILE A 173 3.50 -8.25 7.89
C ILE A 173 3.66 -6.74 7.69
N GLY A 174 3.01 -5.89 8.49
CA GLY A 174 3.17 -4.44 8.39
C GLY A 174 4.34 -3.87 9.22
N GLY A 175 4.96 -4.67 10.09
CA GLY A 175 6.09 -4.21 10.91
C GLY A 175 5.69 -3.25 12.04
N TRP A 176 4.55 -3.49 12.67
CA TRP A 176 4.15 -2.79 13.90
C TRP A 176 4.72 -3.49 15.13
N SER A 177 5.34 -2.72 16.03
CA SER A 177 6.06 -3.27 17.19
C SER A 177 5.18 -3.60 18.39
N ASP A 178 3.98 -3.02 18.44
CA ASP A 178 3.05 -3.10 19.56
C ASP A 178 1.64 -2.69 19.10
N TYR A 179 0.67 -2.95 19.96
CA TYR A 179 -0.74 -2.71 19.67
C TYR A 179 -1.06 -1.21 19.50
N SER A 180 -0.44 -0.33 20.29
CA SER A 180 -0.61 1.12 20.15
C SER A 180 -0.20 1.65 18.78
N ALA A 181 0.76 0.99 18.11
CA ALA A 181 1.18 1.39 16.78
C ALA A 181 0.18 1.00 15.67
N ILE A 182 -0.61 -0.07 15.88
CA ILE A 182 -1.62 -0.53 14.91
C ILE A 182 -3.03 -0.02 15.22
N GLU A 183 -3.31 0.37 16.46
CA GLU A 183 -4.59 0.93 16.91
C GLU A 183 -5.18 2.01 15.98
N PRO A 184 -4.41 2.97 15.42
CA PRO A 184 -4.97 3.96 14.50
C PRO A 184 -5.55 3.41 13.19
N TYR A 185 -5.23 2.15 12.86
CA TYR A 185 -5.70 1.43 11.68
C TYR A 185 -6.86 0.47 11.98
N LEU A 186 -7.22 0.28 13.25
CA LEU A 186 -8.42 -0.46 13.69
C LEU A 186 -9.68 0.39 13.46
N GLY A 187 -9.77 1.04 12.29
CA GLY A 187 -10.79 2.03 11.98
C GLY A 187 -12.22 1.51 12.09
N GLU A 188 -13.17 2.44 12.00
CA GLU A 188 -14.58 2.11 11.97
C GLU A 188 -14.90 1.18 10.78
N ALA A 189 -15.90 0.31 10.98
CA ALA A 189 -16.44 -0.52 9.91
C ALA A 189 -16.83 0.33 8.69
N THR A 190 -16.55 -0.15 7.48
CA THR A 190 -17.15 0.43 6.28
C THR A 190 -18.64 0.10 6.25
N GLU A 191 -19.41 0.84 5.46
CA GLU A 191 -20.83 0.57 5.24
C GLU A 191 -21.04 -0.85 4.72
N ASN A 192 -20.14 -1.35 3.85
CA ASN A 192 -20.17 -2.71 3.35
C ASN A 192 -20.00 -3.73 4.49
N LYS A 193 -19.00 -3.55 5.37
CA LYS A 193 -18.81 -4.44 6.51
C LYS A 193 -19.98 -4.41 7.48
N ILE A 194 -20.55 -3.24 7.73
CA ILE A 194 -21.74 -3.09 8.57
C ILE A 194 -22.90 -3.89 7.95
N GLY A 195 -23.16 -3.70 6.65
CA GLY A 195 -24.20 -4.44 5.93
C GLY A 195 -24.01 -5.95 5.99
N GLN A 196 -22.79 -6.44 5.73
CA GLN A 196 -22.48 -7.88 5.80
C GLN A 196 -22.61 -8.45 7.21
N SER A 197 -22.19 -7.70 8.24
CA SER A 197 -22.17 -8.19 9.62
C SER A 197 -23.54 -8.14 10.30
N MET A 198 -24.45 -7.31 9.78
CA MET A 198 -25.80 -7.13 10.31
C MET A 198 -26.87 -7.81 9.45
N ALA A 199 -26.50 -8.43 8.33
CA ALA A 199 -27.40 -9.25 7.53
C ALA A 199 -27.67 -10.58 8.26
N ASP A 200 -28.94 -10.88 8.48
CA ASP A 200 -29.42 -12.15 9.07
C ASP A 200 -29.16 -13.37 8.16
#